data_AF-A0A7C3X1B8-F1
#
_entry.id   AF-A0A7C3X1B8-F1
#
_cell.length_a   1.000
_cell.length_b   1.000
_cell.length_c   1.000
_cell.angle_alpha   90.00
_cell.angle_beta   90.00
_cell.angle_gamma   90.00
#
_symmetry.space_group_name_H-M   'P 1'
#
loop_
_entity.id
_entity.type
_entity.pdbx_description
1 polymer ?
#
loop_
_entity_poly.entity_id
_entity_poly.type
_entity_poly.pdbx_seq_one_letter_code
_entity_poly.pdbx_strand_id
1 'polypeptide(L)'
;MQKTYDCFEKKYPSYWILKNRFKNNKGDFMEFNNHSFMVDILDNEQNIIVQKAAQIGMSTCELFRILHKVSLNPGVTWIYVLPTETDVRDFAMVKVQSIIKQNKNLPFRASSARERLETKITPPSFIMFKGTWTEREAIIIDADGLTYDELDRCNMDVLTMYESRILNSKYQFLDRFSTPTYPEYGVNEWYEKSCQYHWFIKCSRCGVWQ
;
A
#
# COMPACT_ATOMS: atom_id res chain seq x y z
N MET A 1 -14.33 9.43 -26.29
CA MET A 1 -13.20 9.99 -25.52
C MET A 1 -13.46 9.94 -24.01
N GLN A 2 -14.52 10.56 -23.46
CA GLN A 2 -14.80 10.53 -22.01
C GLN A 2 -14.89 9.12 -21.41
N LYS A 3 -15.69 8.22 -22.02
CA LYS A 3 -15.81 6.82 -21.60
C LYS A 3 -14.48 6.06 -21.59
N THR A 4 -13.55 6.42 -22.48
CA THR A 4 -12.23 5.80 -22.58
C THR A 4 -11.36 6.23 -21.39
N TYR A 5 -11.32 7.54 -21.09
CA TYR A 5 -10.58 8.08 -19.94
C TYR A 5 -11.07 7.57 -18.58
N ASP A 6 -12.38 7.36 -18.44
CA ASP A 6 -12.97 6.79 -17.22
C ASP A 6 -12.58 5.31 -17.03
N CYS A 7 -12.29 4.58 -18.11
CA CYS A 7 -11.79 3.20 -18.06
C CYS A 7 -10.33 3.15 -17.60
N PHE A 8 -9.47 4.04 -18.14
CA PHE A 8 -8.08 4.15 -17.71
C PHE A 8 -7.94 4.53 -16.24
N GLU A 9 -8.74 5.48 -15.77
CA GLU A 9 -8.75 5.89 -14.36
C GLU A 9 -9.15 4.77 -13.41
N LYS A 10 -10.07 3.89 -13.82
CA LYS A 10 -10.46 2.73 -13.03
C LYS A 10 -9.42 1.61 -13.07
N LYS A 11 -8.66 1.50 -14.16
CA LYS A 11 -7.69 0.42 -14.34
C LYS A 11 -6.32 0.72 -13.74
N TYR A 12 -5.85 1.96 -13.88
CA TYR A 12 -4.46 2.33 -13.58
C TYR A 12 -4.38 3.34 -12.42
N PRO A 13 -4.00 2.90 -11.21
CA PRO A 13 -3.72 3.77 -10.08
C PRO A 13 -2.76 4.91 -10.42
N SER A 14 -1.70 4.66 -11.19
CA SER A 14 -0.72 5.68 -11.58
C SER A 14 -1.38 6.83 -12.35
N TYR A 15 -2.26 6.50 -13.30
CA TYR A 15 -3.01 7.47 -14.10
C TYR A 15 -4.01 8.23 -13.23
N TRP A 16 -4.74 7.53 -12.35
CA TRP A 16 -5.66 8.15 -11.39
C TRP A 16 -4.95 9.19 -10.52
N ILE A 17 -3.75 8.87 -10.02
CA ILE A 17 -2.92 9.76 -9.19
C ILE A 17 -2.55 11.03 -9.96
N LEU A 18 -2.01 10.88 -11.17
CA LEU A 18 -1.52 12.00 -11.99
C LEU A 18 -2.68 12.90 -12.45
N LYS A 19 -3.79 12.30 -12.93
CA LYS A 19 -4.97 13.04 -13.41
C LYS A 19 -5.58 13.90 -12.31
N ASN A 20 -5.70 13.35 -11.10
CA ASN A 20 -6.28 14.05 -9.95
C ASN A 20 -5.30 14.98 -9.24
N ARG A 21 -4.04 15.04 -9.70
CA ARG A 21 -2.96 15.87 -9.15
C ARG A 21 -2.83 15.71 -7.63
N PHE A 22 -2.83 14.46 -7.16
CA PHE A 22 -2.67 14.22 -5.73
C PHE A 22 -1.28 14.62 -5.24
N LYS A 23 -1.21 14.95 -3.95
CA LYS A 23 -0.02 15.39 -3.24
C LYS A 23 0.41 14.35 -2.21
N ASN A 24 1.71 14.16 -2.07
CA ASN A 24 2.29 13.32 -1.03
C ASN A 24 2.12 13.94 0.36
N ASN A 25 2.69 13.33 1.41
CA ASN A 25 2.58 13.89 2.77
C ASN A 25 3.33 15.21 2.98
N LYS A 26 4.23 15.61 2.07
CA LYS A 26 5.03 16.85 2.17
C LYS A 26 4.40 18.06 1.48
N GLY A 27 3.38 17.89 0.64
CA GLY A 27 2.81 18.98 -0.16
C GLY A 27 3.09 18.89 -1.65
N ASP A 28 4.01 18.02 -2.06
CA ASP A 28 4.47 17.94 -3.44
C ASP A 28 3.52 17.07 -4.26
N PHE A 29 3.28 17.46 -5.52
CA PHE A 29 2.52 16.63 -6.44
C PHE A 29 3.21 15.29 -6.65
N MET A 30 2.42 14.22 -6.61
CA MET A 30 2.89 12.88 -6.98
C MET A 30 3.34 12.89 -8.44
N GLU A 31 4.51 12.32 -8.68
CA GLU A 31 5.14 12.19 -9.98
C GLU A 31 5.97 10.89 -10.01
N PHE A 32 6.26 10.38 -11.21
CA PHE A 32 6.97 9.11 -11.39
C PHE A 32 8.17 9.22 -12.34
N ASN A 33 8.67 10.43 -12.61
CA ASN A 33 9.79 10.61 -13.54
C ASN A 33 11.09 10.02 -12.98
N ASN A 34 11.34 10.23 -11.68
CA ASN A 34 12.53 9.69 -11.00
C ASN A 34 12.30 8.29 -10.40
N HIS A 35 11.05 7.82 -10.39
CA HIS A 35 10.65 6.54 -9.82
C HIS A 35 9.70 5.81 -10.79
N SER A 36 10.07 5.76 -12.08
CA SER A 36 9.21 5.21 -13.14
C SER A 36 8.86 3.75 -12.92
N PHE A 37 9.75 3.00 -12.25
CA PHE A 37 9.51 1.63 -11.81
C PHE A 37 8.27 1.47 -10.93
N MET A 38 7.89 2.54 -10.23
CA MET A 38 6.74 2.52 -9.35
C MET A 38 5.43 2.44 -10.13
N VAL A 39 5.40 2.86 -11.41
CA VAL A 39 4.21 2.73 -12.27
C VAL A 39 3.86 1.26 -12.48
N ASP A 40 4.83 0.41 -12.84
CA ASP A 40 4.60 -1.01 -13.08
C ASP A 40 4.13 -1.74 -11.82
N ILE A 41 4.64 -1.33 -10.65
CA ILE A 41 4.22 -1.85 -9.34
C ILE A 41 2.79 -1.40 -9.01
N LEU A 42 2.51 -0.11 -9.18
CA LEU A 42 1.22 0.50 -8.86
C LEU A 42 0.10 0.00 -9.74
N ASP A 43 0.38 -0.27 -11.01
CA ASP A 43 -0.62 -0.63 -12.01
C ASP A 43 -0.86 -2.13 -12.14
N ASN A 44 -0.15 -2.94 -11.34
CA ASN A 44 -0.40 -4.38 -11.24
C ASN A 44 -1.76 -4.67 -10.58
N GLU A 45 -2.53 -5.67 -10.99
CA GLU A 45 -3.92 -5.81 -10.51
C GLU A 45 -4.01 -6.34 -9.06
N GLN A 46 -3.21 -7.34 -8.68
CA GLN A 46 -3.28 -7.98 -7.35
C GLN A 46 -1.94 -8.58 -6.91
N ASN A 47 -1.77 -8.73 -5.60
CA ASN A 47 -0.73 -9.51 -4.95
C ASN A 47 0.69 -9.12 -5.34
N ILE A 48 1.05 -7.87 -5.08
CA ILE A 48 2.41 -7.41 -5.36
C ILE A 48 3.37 -7.92 -4.29
N ILE A 49 4.53 -8.42 -4.73
CA ILE A 49 5.66 -8.78 -3.86
C ILE A 49 6.83 -7.94 -4.32
N VAL A 50 7.31 -7.04 -3.47
CA VAL A 50 8.35 -6.06 -3.83
C VAL A 50 9.52 -6.14 -2.86
N GLN A 51 10.63 -6.69 -3.34
CA GLN A 51 11.93 -6.46 -2.72
C GLN A 51 12.41 -5.07 -3.11
N LYS A 52 12.69 -4.21 -2.13
CA LYS A 52 13.03 -2.81 -2.39
C LYS A 52 14.28 -2.36 -1.63
N ALA A 53 14.90 -1.31 -2.14
CA ALA A 53 15.79 -0.47 -1.36
C ALA A 53 14.99 0.40 -0.36
N ALA A 54 15.68 0.93 0.64
CA ALA A 54 15.10 1.89 1.57
C ALA A 54 14.79 3.24 0.89
N GLN A 55 13.82 3.98 1.44
CA GLN A 55 13.54 5.38 1.08
C GLN A 55 13.08 5.67 -0.36
N ILE A 56 12.57 4.67 -1.09
CA ILE A 56 12.06 4.84 -2.47
C ILE A 56 10.61 5.36 -2.58
N GLY A 57 9.98 5.75 -1.46
CA GLY A 57 8.59 6.23 -1.45
C GLY A 57 7.50 5.15 -1.61
N MET A 58 7.84 3.86 -1.48
CA MET A 58 6.93 2.73 -1.65
C MET A 58 5.66 2.85 -0.80
N SER A 59 5.77 3.06 0.52
CA SER A 59 4.59 3.10 1.39
C SER A 59 3.59 4.21 1.03
N THR A 60 4.05 5.33 0.47
CA THR A 60 3.18 6.41 -0.02
C THR A 60 2.44 5.99 -1.29
N CYS A 61 3.16 5.36 -2.22
CA CYS A 61 2.59 4.85 -3.47
C CYS A 61 1.56 3.75 -3.18
N GLU A 62 1.93 2.80 -2.32
CA GLU A 62 1.05 1.75 -1.86
C GLU A 62 -0.21 2.29 -1.20
N LEU A 63 -0.09 3.32 -0.35
CA LEU A 63 -1.27 3.97 0.21
C LEU A 63 -2.20 4.48 -0.90
N PHE A 64 -1.68 5.20 -1.92
CA PHE A 64 -2.52 5.64 -3.03
C PHE A 64 -3.15 4.49 -3.83
N ARG A 65 -2.43 3.39 -4.02
CA ARG A 65 -2.96 2.17 -4.64
C ARG A 65 -4.13 1.59 -3.84
N ILE A 66 -4.00 1.51 -2.51
CA ILE A 66 -5.08 1.05 -1.63
C ILE A 66 -6.27 2.02 -1.70
N LEU A 67 -6.02 3.33 -1.62
CA LEU A 67 -7.06 4.34 -1.74
C LEU A 67 -7.82 4.17 -3.08
N HIS A 68 -7.10 3.98 -4.17
CA HIS A 68 -7.71 3.71 -5.48
C HIS A 68 -8.57 2.45 -5.47
N LYS A 69 -8.01 1.30 -5.07
CA LYS A 69 -8.74 0.02 -5.01
C LYS A 69 -9.99 0.12 -4.16
N VAL A 70 -9.89 0.72 -2.97
CA VAL A 70 -11.02 0.83 -2.05
C VAL A 70 -12.08 1.82 -2.56
N SER A 71 -11.69 2.88 -3.27
CA SER A 71 -12.63 3.80 -3.91
C SER A 71 -13.46 3.17 -5.02
N LEU A 72 -12.91 2.14 -5.69
CA LEU A 72 -13.59 1.41 -6.76
C LEU A 72 -14.47 0.27 -6.24
N ASN A 73 -14.21 -0.21 -5.02
CA ASN A 73 -14.87 -1.37 -4.42
C ASN A 73 -15.51 -0.99 -3.08
N PRO A 74 -16.78 -0.51 -3.08
CA PRO A 74 -17.50 -0.21 -1.86
C PRO A 74 -17.66 -1.43 -0.96
N GLY A 75 -17.51 -1.25 0.35
CA GLY A 75 -17.63 -2.32 1.35
C GLY A 75 -16.34 -3.08 1.64
N VAL A 76 -15.23 -2.74 0.99
CA VAL A 76 -13.93 -3.37 1.21
C VAL A 76 -13.32 -2.92 2.54
N THR A 77 -12.84 -3.87 3.34
CA THR A 77 -12.00 -3.59 4.50
C THR A 77 -10.55 -3.96 4.19
N TRP A 78 -9.64 -2.99 4.34
CA TRP A 78 -8.22 -3.18 4.12
C TRP A 78 -7.44 -3.03 5.42
N ILE A 79 -6.53 -3.96 5.72
CA ILE A 79 -5.62 -3.86 6.87
C ILE A 79 -4.21 -3.57 6.37
N TYR A 80 -3.66 -2.44 6.79
CA TYR A 80 -2.28 -2.05 6.55
C TYR A 80 -1.47 -2.38 7.79
N VAL A 81 -0.56 -3.33 7.66
CA VAL A 81 0.23 -3.87 8.75
C VAL A 81 1.64 -3.28 8.71
N LEU A 82 2.09 -2.82 9.87
CA LEU A 82 3.44 -2.30 10.11
C LEU A 82 4.09 -3.09 11.26
N PRO A 83 5.43 -3.01 11.41
CA PRO A 83 6.15 -3.79 12.42
C PRO A 83 5.61 -3.54 13.83
N THR A 84 5.56 -2.28 14.29
CA THR A 84 5.16 -1.93 15.66
C THR A 84 3.99 -0.95 15.74
N GLU A 85 3.28 -0.93 16.87
CA GLU A 85 2.22 0.06 17.14
C GLU A 85 2.69 1.52 17.06
N THR A 86 3.97 1.76 17.37
CA THR A 86 4.59 3.09 17.22
C THR A 86 4.69 3.46 15.74
N ASP A 87 5.15 2.54 14.88
CA ASP A 87 5.22 2.77 13.43
C ASP A 87 3.84 3.04 12.85
N VAL A 88 2.82 2.30 13.31
CA VAL A 88 1.42 2.50 12.93
C VAL A 88 0.96 3.91 13.28
N ARG A 89 1.21 4.35 14.51
CA ARG A 89 0.85 5.68 15.00
C ARG A 89 1.52 6.78 14.18
N ASP A 90 2.82 6.67 13.95
CA ASP A 90 3.59 7.65 13.19
C ASP A 90 3.14 7.69 11.72
N PHE A 91 2.93 6.52 11.11
CA PHE A 91 2.45 6.43 9.74
C PHE A 91 1.04 7.02 9.58
N ALA A 92 0.10 6.62 10.42
CA ALA A 92 -1.28 7.06 10.33
C ALA A 92 -1.43 8.56 10.65
N MET A 93 -0.81 9.05 11.73
CA MET A 93 -0.94 10.47 12.11
C MET A 93 -0.14 11.40 11.20
N VAL A 94 1.09 11.04 10.84
CA VAL A 94 1.95 11.95 10.07
C VAL A 94 1.68 11.83 8.58
N LYS A 95 1.61 10.60 8.04
CA LYS A 95 1.55 10.38 6.59
C LYS A 95 0.12 10.38 6.08
N VAL A 96 -0.74 9.52 6.64
CA VAL A 96 -2.11 9.33 6.14
C VAL A 96 -2.96 10.58 6.33
N GLN A 97 -2.99 11.14 7.54
CA GLN A 97 -3.77 12.37 7.79
C GLN A 97 -3.27 13.55 6.93
N SER A 98 -1.96 13.69 6.74
CA SER A 98 -1.40 14.73 5.87
C SER A 98 -1.85 14.56 4.42
N ILE A 99 -1.80 13.34 3.88
CA ILE A 99 -2.27 13.04 2.51
C ILE A 99 -3.77 13.34 2.38
N ILE A 100 -4.60 12.90 3.33
CA ILE A 100 -6.04 13.19 3.30
C ILE A 100 -6.29 14.70 3.35
N LYS A 101 -5.61 15.43 4.24
CA LYS A 101 -5.78 16.88 4.39
C LYS A 101 -5.38 17.67 3.14
N GLN A 102 -4.32 17.23 2.46
CA GLN A 102 -3.79 17.91 1.27
C GLN A 102 -4.62 17.64 0.01
N ASN A 103 -5.36 16.54 -0.03
CA ASN A 103 -6.09 16.07 -1.19
C ASN A 103 -7.60 16.05 -0.94
N LYS A 104 -8.25 17.21 -0.95
CA LYS A 104 -9.69 17.34 -0.65
C LYS A 104 -10.62 16.62 -1.63
N ASN A 105 -10.12 16.28 -2.81
CA ASN A 105 -10.84 15.52 -3.84
C ASN A 105 -10.84 14.00 -3.59
N LEU A 106 -10.08 13.53 -2.59
CA LEU A 106 -10.19 12.16 -2.12
C LEU A 106 -11.58 11.92 -1.48
N PRO A 107 -12.34 10.87 -1.85
CA PRO A 107 -13.61 10.47 -1.20
C PRO A 107 -13.44 9.93 0.25
N PHE A 108 -12.46 10.45 1.00
CA PHE A 108 -11.97 9.89 2.25
C PHE A 108 -12.21 10.88 3.38
N ARG A 109 -12.58 10.37 4.57
CA ARG A 109 -12.68 11.17 5.79
C ARG A 109 -11.95 10.44 6.90
N ALA A 110 -10.92 11.08 7.45
CA ALA A 110 -10.32 10.59 8.68
C ALA A 110 -11.41 10.55 9.77
N SER A 111 -11.54 9.42 10.47
CA SER A 111 -12.44 9.36 11.61
C SER A 111 -11.87 10.27 12.69
N SER A 112 -12.71 11.11 13.30
CA SER A 112 -12.30 12.05 14.36
C SER A 112 -12.02 11.36 15.71
N ALA A 113 -12.04 10.03 15.75
CA ALA A 113 -11.84 9.26 16.97
C ALA A 113 -10.34 9.14 17.25
N ARG A 114 -9.90 9.91 18.23
CA ARG A 114 -8.52 10.06 18.77
C ARG A 114 -7.79 8.75 19.12
N GLU A 115 -8.45 7.59 19.03
CA GLU A 115 -8.02 6.31 19.60
C GLU A 115 -8.08 5.14 18.61
N ARG A 116 -8.70 5.27 17.43
CA ARG A 116 -8.67 4.22 16.40
C ARG A 116 -8.00 4.75 15.16
N LEU A 117 -6.86 4.16 14.79
CA LEU A 117 -6.14 4.44 13.54
C LEU A 117 -6.89 3.77 12.37
N GLU A 118 -8.16 4.17 12.21
CA GLU A 118 -9.10 3.67 11.22
C GLU A 118 -9.52 4.85 10.34
N THR A 119 -9.24 4.73 9.05
CA THR A 119 -9.68 5.70 8.04
C THR A 119 -10.94 5.17 7.37
N LYS A 120 -12.04 5.92 7.49
CA LYS A 120 -13.31 5.59 6.85
C LYS A 120 -13.41 6.23 5.47
N ILE A 121 -13.92 5.44 4.52
CA ILE A 121 -14.08 5.80 3.12
C ILE A 121 -15.56 5.72 2.81
N THR A 122 -16.09 6.68 2.06
CA THR A 122 -17.54 6.72 1.75
C THR A 122 -17.75 6.37 0.28
N PRO A 123 -18.68 5.46 -0.09
CA PRO A 123 -19.54 4.58 0.74
C PRO A 123 -18.73 3.55 1.54
N PRO A 124 -19.25 2.97 2.65
CA PRO A 124 -18.42 2.56 3.78
C PRO A 124 -17.46 1.42 3.44
N SER A 125 -16.24 1.80 3.13
CA SER A 125 -15.07 0.96 3.11
C SER A 125 -14.11 1.45 4.19
N PHE A 126 -13.22 0.59 4.68
CA PHE A 126 -12.37 0.89 5.82
C PHE A 126 -10.90 0.58 5.51
N ILE A 127 -9.99 1.46 5.92
CA ILE A 127 -8.56 1.15 5.99
C ILE A 127 -8.16 1.21 7.47
N MET A 128 -7.67 0.09 7.98
CA MET A 128 -7.24 -0.08 9.37
C MET A 128 -5.73 -0.20 9.39
N PHE A 129 -5.06 0.53 10.28
CA PHE A 129 -3.62 0.41 10.47
C PHE A 129 -3.35 -0.42 11.74
N LYS A 130 -2.49 -1.44 11.64
CA LYS A 130 -2.25 -2.43 12.70
C LYS A 130 -0.78 -2.80 12.85
N GLY A 131 -0.35 -3.08 14.09
CA GLY A 131 0.97 -3.61 14.40
C GLY A 131 0.98 -5.14 14.42
N THR A 132 2.17 -5.74 14.46
CA THR A 132 2.31 -7.22 14.51
C THR A 132 2.57 -7.80 15.90
N TRP A 133 2.51 -6.99 16.96
CA TRP A 133 2.87 -7.45 18.32
C TRP A 133 1.67 -7.60 19.26
N THR A 134 0.46 -7.34 18.78
CA THR A 134 -0.80 -7.34 19.54
C THR A 134 -1.78 -8.37 18.97
N GLU A 135 -1.56 -9.66 19.28
CA GLU A 135 -2.33 -10.79 18.73
C GLU A 135 -3.86 -10.65 18.86
N ARG A 136 -4.34 -10.05 19.96
CA ARG A 136 -5.77 -9.86 20.22
C ARG A 136 -6.47 -9.02 19.13
N GLU A 137 -5.76 -8.10 18.49
CA GLU A 137 -6.33 -7.25 17.45
C GLU A 137 -6.45 -7.98 16.10
N ALA A 138 -5.61 -8.98 15.85
CA ALA A 138 -5.61 -9.77 14.62
C ALA A 138 -6.77 -10.77 14.53
N ILE A 139 -7.44 -11.06 15.66
CA ILE A 139 -8.42 -12.16 15.75
C ILE A 139 -9.84 -11.75 15.33
N ILE A 140 -10.20 -10.47 15.42
CA ILE A 140 -11.62 -10.05 15.45
C ILE A 140 -12.14 -9.50 14.11
N ILE A 141 -11.25 -9.11 13.19
CA ILE A 141 -11.62 -8.28 12.03
C ILE A 141 -11.51 -9.08 10.73
N ASP A 142 -12.61 -9.17 9.99
CA ASP A 142 -12.63 -9.66 8.61
C ASP A 142 -11.98 -8.63 7.67
N ALA A 143 -11.22 -9.10 6.69
CA ALA A 143 -10.51 -8.25 5.74
C ALA A 143 -10.71 -8.72 4.30
N ASP A 144 -10.69 -7.78 3.37
CA ASP A 144 -10.71 -8.01 1.92
C ASP A 144 -9.35 -7.75 1.26
N GLY A 145 -8.51 -6.96 1.93
CA GLY A 145 -7.16 -6.66 1.51
C GLY A 145 -6.20 -6.53 2.68
N LEU A 146 -4.96 -6.96 2.46
CA LEU A 146 -3.86 -6.88 3.39
C LEU A 146 -2.66 -6.24 2.70
N THR A 147 -1.96 -5.39 3.44
CA THR A 147 -0.66 -4.87 3.01
C THR A 147 0.34 -5.05 4.15
N TYR A 148 1.48 -5.68 3.86
CA TYR A 148 2.58 -5.85 4.81
C TYR A 148 3.74 -4.93 4.42
N ASP A 149 3.90 -3.83 5.17
CA ASP A 149 5.03 -2.90 5.05
C ASP A 149 6.17 -3.36 5.98
N GLU A 150 7.41 -3.27 5.47
CA GLU A 150 8.63 -3.77 6.11
C GLU A 150 8.46 -5.21 6.64
N LEU A 151 7.91 -6.10 5.80
CA LEU A 151 7.62 -7.52 6.11
C LEU A 151 8.70 -8.23 6.92
N ASP A 152 9.98 -8.04 6.58
CA ASP A 152 11.10 -8.70 7.26
C ASP A 152 11.24 -8.32 8.75
N ARG A 153 10.64 -7.19 9.16
CA ARG A 153 10.66 -6.67 10.54
C ARG A 153 9.38 -7.01 11.33
N CYS A 154 8.40 -7.62 10.68
CA CYS A 154 7.14 -8.01 11.26
C CYS A 154 7.23 -9.37 11.97
N ASN A 155 6.33 -9.62 12.93
CA ASN A 155 6.16 -10.93 13.52
C ASN A 155 5.36 -11.85 12.57
N MET A 156 6.03 -12.87 12.02
CA MET A 156 5.47 -13.77 11.01
C MET A 156 4.25 -14.57 11.51
N ASP A 157 4.20 -14.96 12.78
CA ASP A 157 3.08 -15.71 13.35
C ASP A 157 1.79 -14.87 13.32
N VAL A 158 1.92 -13.57 13.61
CA VAL A 158 0.80 -12.63 13.58
C VAL A 158 0.37 -12.32 12.14
N LEU A 159 1.32 -12.28 11.20
CA LEU A 159 0.98 -12.16 9.78
C LEU A 159 0.15 -13.34 9.27
N THR A 160 0.52 -14.58 9.61
CA THR A 160 -0.28 -15.75 9.26
C THR A 160 -1.72 -15.66 9.78
N MET A 161 -1.91 -15.10 10.99
CA MET A 161 -3.26 -14.84 11.51
C MET A 161 -4.01 -13.80 10.68
N TYR A 162 -3.36 -12.75 10.20
CA TYR A 162 -3.98 -11.78 9.29
C TYR A 162 -4.33 -12.42 7.95
N GLU A 163 -3.45 -13.23 7.35
CA GLU A 163 -3.73 -13.90 6.07
C GLU A 163 -4.98 -14.79 6.14
N SER A 164 -5.26 -15.41 7.28
CA SER A 164 -6.50 -16.18 7.46
C SER A 164 -7.78 -15.35 7.30
N ARG A 165 -7.72 -14.03 7.50
CA ARG A 165 -8.87 -13.11 7.44
C ARG A 165 -9.35 -12.82 6.03
N ILE A 166 -8.47 -12.94 5.04
CA ILE A 166 -8.83 -12.70 3.63
C ILE A 166 -9.29 -13.97 2.91
N LEU A 167 -9.14 -15.16 3.51
CA LEU A 167 -9.43 -16.43 2.82
C LEU A 167 -10.86 -16.52 2.30
N ASN A 168 -11.82 -15.90 2.98
CA ASN A 168 -13.24 -15.91 2.59
C ASN A 168 -13.67 -14.62 1.84
N SER A 169 -12.75 -13.70 1.56
CA SER A 169 -13.05 -12.50 0.77
C SER A 169 -13.12 -12.85 -0.72
N LYS A 170 -13.96 -12.14 -1.46
CA LYS A 170 -13.98 -12.18 -2.93
C LYS A 170 -12.72 -11.56 -3.55
N TYR A 171 -12.07 -10.62 -2.85
CA TYR A 171 -10.99 -9.82 -3.43
C TYR A 171 -9.61 -10.38 -3.13
N GLN A 172 -9.38 -10.83 -1.89
CA GLN A 172 -8.15 -11.48 -1.43
C GLN A 172 -6.87 -10.70 -1.79
N PHE A 173 -6.91 -9.37 -1.70
CA PHE A 173 -5.72 -8.58 -2.01
C PHE A 173 -4.64 -8.79 -0.95
N LEU A 174 -3.40 -9.07 -1.37
CA LEU A 174 -2.30 -9.30 -0.44
C LEU A 174 -0.98 -8.75 -0.98
N ASP A 175 -0.69 -7.52 -0.59
CA ASP A 175 0.46 -6.77 -1.06
C ASP A 175 1.59 -6.88 0.01
N ARG A 176 2.79 -7.30 -0.38
CA ARG A 176 3.95 -7.54 0.50
C ARG A 176 5.16 -6.79 0.01
N PHE A 177 5.81 -5.99 0.85
CA PHE A 177 7.06 -5.35 0.46
C PHE A 177 7.96 -5.07 1.65
N SER A 178 9.27 -5.14 1.40
CA SER A 178 10.28 -4.96 2.44
C SER A 178 11.66 -4.76 1.83
N THR A 179 12.57 -4.30 2.67
CA THR A 179 13.99 -4.42 2.40
C THR A 179 14.43 -5.83 2.81
N PRO A 180 14.94 -6.68 1.89
CA PRO A 180 15.27 -8.06 2.23
C PRO A 180 16.43 -8.12 3.22
N THR A 181 16.31 -9.00 4.21
CA THR A 181 17.34 -9.20 5.24
C THR A 181 18.24 -10.38 4.93
N TYR A 182 17.65 -11.54 4.61
CA TYR A 182 18.38 -12.77 4.28
C TYR A 182 17.70 -13.48 3.09
N PRO A 183 18.44 -14.28 2.30
CA PRO A 183 17.85 -15.18 1.33
C PRO A 183 16.84 -16.13 1.97
N GLU A 184 15.80 -16.49 1.22
CA GLU A 184 14.76 -17.45 1.63
C GLU A 184 13.99 -17.06 2.91
N TYR A 185 14.03 -15.78 3.28
CA TYR A 185 13.30 -15.24 4.43
C TYR A 185 12.52 -13.97 4.06
N GLY A 186 11.45 -13.69 4.81
CA GLY A 186 10.69 -12.44 4.70
C GLY A 186 10.20 -12.21 3.28
N VAL A 187 10.45 -11.02 2.74
CA VAL A 187 10.03 -10.70 1.37
C VAL A 187 10.78 -11.49 0.30
N ASN A 188 12.01 -11.94 0.56
CA ASN A 188 12.77 -12.69 -0.45
C ASN A 188 12.13 -14.05 -0.71
N GLU A 189 11.71 -14.77 0.34
CA GLU A 189 11.02 -16.06 0.19
C GLU A 189 9.82 -15.96 -0.76
N TRP A 190 9.01 -14.92 -0.61
CA TRP A 190 7.86 -14.66 -1.47
C TRP A 190 8.27 -14.23 -2.88
N TYR A 191 9.33 -13.44 -3.00
CA TYR A 191 9.84 -12.99 -4.27
C TYR A 191 10.33 -14.18 -5.13
N GLU A 192 11.06 -15.13 -4.53
CA GLU A 192 11.52 -16.35 -5.21
C GLU A 192 10.35 -17.21 -5.76
N LYS A 193 9.17 -17.09 -5.15
CA LYS A 193 7.94 -17.79 -5.59
C LYS A 193 7.09 -16.98 -6.57
N SER A 194 7.57 -15.82 -7.03
CA SER A 194 6.82 -14.87 -7.87
C SER A 194 7.34 -14.83 -9.32
N CYS A 195 6.86 -13.88 -10.13
CA CYS A 195 7.35 -13.68 -11.49
C CYS A 195 8.76 -13.08 -11.59
N GLN A 196 9.36 -12.67 -10.45
CA GLN A 196 10.74 -12.19 -10.36
C GLN A 196 11.13 -11.11 -11.40
N TYR A 197 10.24 -10.14 -11.63
CA TYR A 197 10.59 -8.98 -12.45
C TYR A 197 11.68 -8.16 -11.77
N HIS A 198 12.60 -7.65 -12.58
CA HIS A 198 13.71 -6.81 -12.14
C HIS A 198 13.65 -5.46 -12.82
N TRP A 199 13.84 -4.41 -12.04
CA TRP A 199 13.95 -3.05 -12.54
C TRP A 199 15.39 -2.60 -12.38
N PHE A 200 16.03 -2.24 -13.49
CA PHE A 200 17.40 -1.75 -13.50
C PHE A 200 17.41 -0.27 -13.88
N ILE A 201 18.14 0.55 -13.13
CA ILE A 201 18.31 1.96 -13.44
C ILE A 201 19.68 2.14 -14.07
N LYS A 202 19.70 2.56 -15.34
CA LYS A 202 20.96 2.87 -16.02
C LYS A 202 21.50 4.20 -15.54
N CYS A 203 22.70 4.20 -14.96
CA CYS A 203 23.37 5.43 -14.58
C CYS A 203 23.68 6.26 -15.84
N SER A 204 23.18 7.50 -15.90
CA SER A 204 23.40 8.41 -17.04
C SER A 204 24.87 8.85 -17.19
N ARG A 205 25.67 8.74 -16.13
CA ARG A 205 27.09 9.15 -16.12
C ARG A 205 28.04 8.04 -16.58
N CYS A 206 27.87 6.81 -16.09
CA CYS A 206 28.77 5.71 -16.40
C CYS A 206 28.16 4.65 -17.34
N GLY A 207 26.86 4.71 -17.62
CA GLY A 207 26.18 3.77 -18.51
C GLY A 207 25.99 2.37 -17.94
N VAL A 208 26.36 2.14 -16.67
CA VAL A 208 26.20 0.85 -15.98
C VAL A 208 24.78 0.74 -15.42
N TRP A 209 24.19 -0.44 -15.55
CA TRP A 209 22.91 -0.78 -14.94
C TRP A 209 23.10 -1.06 -13.45
N GLN A 210 22.28 -0.41 -12.63
CA GLN A 210 22.22 -0.59 -11.17
C GLN A 210 20.87 -1.16 -10.77
#